data_AF-A0A7S2S334-F1
#
_entry.id   AF-A0A7S2S334-F1
#
_cell.length_a   1.000
_cell.length_b   1.000
_cell.length_c   1.000
_cell.angle_alpha   90.00
_cell.angle_beta   90.00
_cell.angle_gamma   90.00
#
_symmetry.space_group_name_H-M   'P 1'
#
loop_
_entity.id
_entity.type
_entity.pdbx_description
1 polymer ?
#
loop_
_entity_poly.entity_id
_entity_poly.type
_entity_poly.pdbx_seq_one_letter_code
_entity_poly.pdbx_strand_id
1 'polypeptide(L)'
;AKSIPYSLNVFIADFNCGTDKNKELCDEMGITNYPTVKWYDAKGVENDYTGARGYDYLYEFVMQRLLIRCDPRKFSGVCSEKERKYIEKWNQRTYNKIYNEVRRLDKMKNHEMTLDLKMWLLDRINIL
;
A
#
# COMPACT_ATOMS: atom_id res chain seq x y z
N ALA A 1 16.90 1.73 9.91
CA ALA A 1 15.68 2.05 9.14
C ALA A 1 14.70 0.90 9.30
N LYS A 2 13.43 1.16 9.65
CA LYS A 2 12.39 0.10 9.64
C LYS A 2 12.07 -0.19 8.17
N SER A 3 12.36 -1.41 7.71
CA SER A 3 12.03 -1.85 6.36
C SER A 3 10.55 -2.20 6.30
N ILE A 4 9.90 -1.82 5.20
CA ILE A 4 8.52 -2.17 4.95
C ILE A 4 8.51 -3.50 4.17
N PRO A 5 7.84 -4.56 4.67
CA PRO A 5 8.05 -5.93 4.18
C PRO A 5 7.24 -6.31 2.93
N TYR A 6 6.50 -5.37 2.33
CA TYR A 6 5.60 -5.60 1.19
C TYR A 6 6.17 -4.99 -0.10
N SER A 7 5.68 -5.43 -1.27
CA SER A 7 5.97 -4.82 -2.58
C SER A 7 5.43 -3.40 -2.62
N LEU A 8 6.20 -2.46 -2.07
CA LEU A 8 5.89 -1.05 -2.16
C LEU A 8 6.13 -0.62 -3.59
N ASN A 9 5.06 -0.58 -4.37
CA ASN A 9 4.96 0.32 -5.51
C ASN A 9 4.73 1.78 -5.04
N VAL A 10 5.17 2.12 -3.83
CA VAL A 10 5.02 3.44 -3.20
C VAL A 10 6.40 4.06 -3.13
N PHE A 11 6.56 5.16 -3.83
CA PHE A 11 7.75 5.99 -3.78
C PHE A 11 7.61 7.03 -2.66
N ILE A 12 8.62 7.14 -1.81
CA ILE A 12 8.68 8.11 -0.73
C ILE A 12 9.91 8.97 -0.96
N ALA A 13 9.73 10.29 -0.96
CA ALA A 13 10.80 11.25 -1.10
C ALA A 13 10.68 12.35 -0.04
N ASP A 14 11.83 12.87 0.37
CA ASP A 14 11.94 14.05 1.21
C ASP A 14 12.63 15.19 0.45
N PHE A 15 12.13 16.40 0.63
CA PHE A 15 12.68 17.60 -0.01
C PHE A 15 12.90 18.67 1.04
N ASN A 16 14.12 19.20 1.11
CA ASN A 16 14.43 20.35 1.95
C ASN A 16 14.16 21.66 1.19
N CYS A 17 12.99 22.24 1.43
CA CYS A 17 12.54 23.49 0.81
C CYS A 17 13.32 24.74 1.26
N GLY A 18 14.15 24.64 2.30
CA GLY A 18 15.01 25.74 2.76
C GLY A 18 16.27 25.97 1.90
N THR A 19 16.44 25.19 0.82
CA THR A 19 17.58 25.29 -0.09
C THR A 19 17.16 25.95 -1.41
N ASP A 20 18.01 26.80 -1.98
CA ASP A 20 17.72 27.48 -3.26
C ASP A 20 17.36 26.48 -4.38
N LYS A 21 17.98 25.30 -4.37
CA LYS A 21 17.74 24.22 -5.33
C LYS A 21 16.28 23.72 -5.32
N ASN A 22 15.64 23.66 -4.16
CA ASN A 22 14.30 23.07 -4.01
C ASN A 22 13.21 24.14 -3.80
N LYS A 23 13.58 25.41 -3.64
CA LYS A 23 12.65 26.49 -3.32
C LYS A 23 11.55 26.63 -4.36
N GLU A 24 11.92 26.71 -5.63
CA GLU A 24 10.98 26.85 -6.75
C GLU A 24 9.95 25.71 -6.77
N LEU A 25 10.40 24.45 -6.64
CA LEU A 25 9.52 23.28 -6.56
C LEU A 25 8.55 23.37 -5.37
N CYS A 26 9.06 23.73 -4.18
CA CYS A 26 8.20 23.82 -3.00
C CYS A 26 7.18 24.96 -3.09
N ASP A 27 7.54 26.08 -3.71
CA ASP A 27 6.65 27.21 -3.98
C ASP A 27 5.56 26.79 -5.00
N GLU A 28 5.92 26.11 -6.09
CA GLU A 28 4.98 25.54 -7.07
C GLU A 28 4.01 24.54 -6.46
N MET A 29 4.49 23.73 -5.52
CA MET A 29 3.68 22.77 -4.75
C MET A 29 2.87 23.45 -3.62
N GLY A 30 2.96 24.77 -3.46
CA GLY A 30 2.20 25.53 -2.47
C GLY A 30 2.61 25.24 -1.02
N ILE A 31 3.85 24.81 -0.78
CA ILE A 31 4.34 24.48 0.56
C ILE A 31 4.69 25.77 1.32
N THR A 32 3.80 26.18 2.21
CA THR A 32 3.97 27.41 3.02
C THR A 32 4.41 27.15 4.45
N ASN A 33 4.24 25.93 4.95
CA ASN A 33 4.56 25.54 6.32
C ASN A 33 5.31 24.20 6.36
N TYR A 34 6.18 24.02 7.35
CA TYR A 34 6.99 22.81 7.49
C TYR A 34 6.73 22.06 8.82
N PRO A 35 6.85 20.72 8.82
CA PRO A 35 6.83 19.85 7.64
C PRO A 35 5.42 19.80 7.02
N THR A 36 5.34 19.64 5.70
CA THR A 36 4.10 19.33 4.97
C THR A 36 4.28 17.99 4.27
N VAL A 37 3.29 17.12 4.39
CA VAL A 37 3.28 15.81 3.72
C VAL A 37 2.17 15.83 2.68
N LYS A 38 2.54 15.59 1.43
CA LYS A 38 1.62 15.38 0.31
C LYS A 38 1.70 13.94 -0.14
N TRP A 39 0.62 13.43 -0.71
CA TRP A 39 0.57 12.11 -1.30
C TRP A 39 -0.14 12.17 -2.65
N TYR A 40 0.23 11.25 -3.53
CA TYR A 40 -0.33 11.14 -4.86
C TYR A 40 -0.95 9.77 -5.01
N ASP A 41 -2.15 9.71 -5.58
CA ASP A 41 -2.78 8.44 -5.91
C ASP A 41 -2.13 7.80 -7.15
N ALA A 42 -2.57 6.59 -7.51
CA ALA A 42 -2.05 5.90 -8.69
C ALA A 42 -2.34 6.62 -10.03
N LYS A 43 -3.18 7.66 -10.03
CA LYS A 43 -3.49 8.52 -11.18
C LYS A 43 -2.68 9.82 -11.16
N GLY A 44 -1.82 10.03 -10.15
CA GLY A 44 -1.04 11.24 -9.97
C GLY A 44 -1.84 12.41 -9.39
N VAL A 45 -3.03 12.16 -8.81
CA VAL A 45 -3.81 13.22 -8.17
C VAL A 45 -3.17 13.58 -6.84
N GLU A 46 -2.79 14.85 -6.69
CA GLU A 46 -2.24 15.40 -5.45
C GLU A 46 -3.28 15.47 -4.34
N ASN A 47 -2.88 15.12 -3.13
CA ASN A 47 -3.67 15.25 -1.93
C ASN A 47 -2.79 15.63 -0.74
N ASP A 48 -3.36 16.39 0.20
CA ASP A 48 -2.70 16.70 1.46
C ASP A 48 -2.87 15.55 2.47
N TYR A 49 -1.81 15.24 3.20
CA TYR A 49 -1.89 14.34 4.35
C TYR A 49 -2.21 15.13 5.61
N THR A 50 -3.42 14.92 6.14
CA THR A 50 -3.94 15.60 7.34
C THR A 50 -3.87 14.74 8.61
N GLY A 51 -3.31 13.53 8.52
CA GLY A 51 -3.18 12.62 9.65
C GLY A 51 -2.01 12.99 10.58
N ALA A 52 -1.88 12.23 11.68
CA ALA A 52 -0.78 12.40 12.61
C ALA A 52 0.58 12.04 11.95
N ARG A 53 1.64 12.77 12.30
CA ARG A 53 2.98 12.64 11.68
C ARG A 53 3.84 11.53 12.28
N GLY A 54 3.31 10.77 13.24
CA GLY A 54 4.02 9.63 13.83
C GLY A 54 4.21 8.49 12.82
N TYR A 55 5.29 7.72 12.99
CA TYR A 55 5.62 6.60 12.09
C TYR A 55 4.45 5.63 11.90
N ASP A 56 3.79 5.22 13.00
CA ASP A 56 2.72 4.21 12.92
C ASP A 56 1.52 4.72 12.11
N TYR A 57 1.16 6.01 12.25
CA TYR A 57 0.08 6.64 11.49
C TYR A 57 0.41 6.77 10.00
N LEU A 58 1.64 7.18 9.67
CA LEU A 58 2.09 7.24 8.28
C LEU A 58 2.18 5.85 7.65
N TYR A 59 2.67 4.86 8.41
CA TYR A 59 2.75 3.46 7.98
C TYR A 59 1.36 2.91 7.69
N GLU A 60 0.40 3.10 8.60
CA GLU A 60 -0.99 2.73 8.40
C GLU A 60 -1.61 3.41 7.18
N PHE A 61 -1.35 4.71 7.01
CA PHE A 61 -1.84 5.46 5.85
C PHE A 61 -1.32 4.89 4.54
N VAL A 62 0.00 4.65 4.43
CA VAL A 62 0.61 4.06 3.25
C VAL A 62 0.01 2.68 2.97
N MET A 63 -0.10 1.83 3.98
CA MET A 63 -0.61 0.46 3.85
C MET A 63 -2.07 0.38 3.41
N GLN A 64 -2.89 1.34 3.85
CA GLN A 64 -4.33 1.32 3.59
C GLN A 64 -4.75 2.12 2.36
N ARG A 65 -4.02 3.18 2.00
CA ARG A 65 -4.42 4.14 0.96
C ARG A 65 -3.53 4.14 -0.27
N LEU A 66 -2.22 3.98 -0.10
CA LEU A 66 -1.27 4.15 -1.20
C LEU A 66 -0.81 2.82 -1.81
N LEU A 67 -0.87 1.74 -1.05
CA LEU A 67 -0.40 0.44 -1.51
C LEU A 67 -1.24 -0.08 -2.68
N ILE A 68 -0.58 -0.27 -3.83
CA ILE A 68 -1.16 -1.02 -4.95
C ILE A 68 -1.02 -2.51 -4.65
N ARG A 69 -2.16 -3.19 -4.49
CA ARG A 69 -2.20 -4.64 -4.25
C ARG A 69 -2.05 -5.42 -5.55
N CYS A 70 -1.43 -6.60 -5.44
CA CYS A 70 -1.40 -7.56 -6.52
C CYS A 70 -2.84 -8.03 -6.85
N ASP A 71 -3.29 -7.78 -8.08
CA ASP A 71 -4.55 -8.28 -8.64
C ASP A 71 -4.23 -9.10 -9.90
N PRO A 72 -4.29 -10.44 -9.84
CA PRO A 72 -3.94 -11.31 -10.97
C PRO A 72 -4.79 -11.07 -12.22
N ARG A 73 -5.94 -10.42 -12.10
CA ARG A 73 -6.85 -10.11 -13.22
C ARG A 73 -6.47 -8.82 -13.94
N LYS A 74 -5.67 -7.95 -13.31
CA LYS A 74 -5.22 -6.69 -13.90
C LYS A 74 -3.76 -6.81 -14.28
N PHE A 75 -3.43 -6.41 -15.50
CA PHE A 75 -2.04 -6.36 -15.98
C PHE A 75 -1.19 -5.27 -15.30
N SER A 76 -1.78 -4.45 -14.45
CA SER A 76 -1.22 -3.17 -13.99
C SER A 76 -0.46 -3.21 -12.66
N GLY A 77 -0.05 -4.39 -12.14
CA GLY A 77 0.55 -4.47 -10.81
C GLY A 77 1.71 -5.46 -10.72
N VAL A 78 2.89 -4.98 -10.32
CA VAL A 78 4.03 -5.84 -9.97
C VAL A 78 3.71 -6.58 -8.68
N CYS A 79 3.35 -7.86 -8.79
CA CYS A 79 3.22 -8.75 -7.66
C CYS A 79 4.59 -9.17 -7.12
N SER A 80 4.77 -9.19 -5.81
CA SER A 80 5.96 -9.71 -5.12
C SER A 80 6.16 -11.21 -5.39
N GLU A 81 7.36 -11.71 -5.11
CA GLU A 81 7.67 -13.14 -5.22
C GLU A 81 6.71 -14.01 -4.37
N LYS A 82 6.37 -13.58 -3.16
CA LYS A 82 5.44 -14.30 -2.27
C LYS A 82 4.03 -14.36 -2.86
N GLU A 83 3.56 -13.27 -3.46
CA GLU A 83 2.26 -13.21 -4.11
C GLU A 83 2.23 -14.09 -5.37
N ARG A 84 3.28 -14.05 -6.20
CA ARG A 84 3.40 -14.92 -7.39
C ARG A 84 3.34 -16.40 -7.03
N LYS A 85 4.08 -16.82 -6.01
CA LYS A 85 4.02 -18.21 -5.51
C LYS A 85 2.63 -18.58 -5.01
N TYR A 86 1.92 -17.64 -4.38
CA TYR A 86 0.54 -17.87 -3.95
C TYR A 86 -0.42 -18.00 -5.14
N ILE A 87 -0.30 -17.14 -6.15
CA ILE A 87 -1.04 -17.22 -7.42
C ILE A 87 -0.84 -18.59 -8.08
N GLU A 88 0.42 -18.99 -8.31
CA GLU A 88 0.75 -20.27 -8.94
C GLU A 88 0.17 -21.46 -8.16
N LYS A 89 0.27 -21.43 -6.83
CA LYS A 89 -0.29 -22.47 -5.95
C LYS A 89 -1.80 -22.62 -6.12
N TRP A 90 -2.53 -21.52 -6.37
CA TRP A 90 -3.99 -21.50 -6.43
C TRP A 90 -4.55 -21.64 -7.84
N ASN A 91 -3.82 -21.22 -8.88
CA ASN A 91 -4.16 -21.44 -10.29
C ASN A 91 -4.37 -22.93 -10.63
N GLN A 92 -3.71 -23.82 -9.89
CA GLN A 92 -3.80 -25.27 -10.08
C GLN A 92 -4.90 -25.93 -9.24
N ARG A 93 -5.71 -25.15 -8.50
CA ARG A 93 -6.72 -25.69 -7.56
C ARG A 93 -8.11 -25.69 -8.18
N THR A 94 -8.94 -26.61 -7.69
CA THR A 94 -10.34 -26.69 -8.09
C THR A 94 -11.17 -25.58 -7.44
N TYR A 95 -12.30 -25.24 -8.08
CA TYR A 95 -13.25 -24.25 -7.57
C TYR A 95 -13.61 -24.46 -6.09
N ASN A 96 -13.95 -25.70 -5.70
CA ASN A 96 -14.33 -26.01 -4.31
C ASN A 96 -13.22 -25.71 -3.31
N LYS A 97 -11.94 -25.92 -3.68
CA LYS A 97 -10.81 -25.59 -2.80
C LYS A 97 -10.64 -24.08 -2.67
N ILE A 98 -10.77 -23.34 -3.77
CA ILE A 98 -10.71 -21.87 -3.77
C ILE A 98 -11.87 -21.31 -2.94
N TYR A 99 -13.10 -21.76 -3.17
CA TYR A 99 -14.29 -21.35 -2.44
C TYR A 99 -14.13 -21.54 -0.92
N ASN A 100 -13.65 -22.71 -0.49
CA ASN A 100 -13.46 -22.99 0.94
C ASN A 100 -12.39 -22.10 1.57
N GLU A 101 -11.32 -21.78 0.83
CA GLU A 101 -10.28 -20.86 1.33
C GLU A 101 -10.78 -19.42 1.42
N VAL A 102 -11.46 -18.92 0.38
CA VAL A 102 -12.07 -17.58 0.42
C VAL A 102 -13.01 -17.48 1.61
N ARG A 103 -13.85 -18.48 1.84
CA ARG A 103 -14.74 -18.54 3.00
C ARG A 103 -13.98 -18.53 4.33
N ARG A 104 -12.84 -19.21 4.43
CA ARG A 104 -11.99 -19.22 5.62
C ARG A 104 -11.39 -17.84 5.88
N LEU A 105 -10.86 -17.20 4.83
CA LEU A 105 -10.26 -15.86 4.90
C LEU A 105 -11.31 -14.79 5.22
N ASP A 106 -12.51 -14.85 4.64
CA ASP A 106 -13.57 -13.89 4.95
C ASP A 106 -14.04 -13.98 6.41
N LYS A 107 -14.08 -15.17 7.00
CA LYS A 107 -14.34 -15.30 8.45
C LYS A 107 -13.27 -14.61 9.28
N MET A 108 -12.01 -14.64 8.86
CA MET A 108 -10.92 -13.95 9.57
C MET A 108 -11.11 -12.43 9.58
N LYS A 109 -11.73 -11.83 8.55
CA LYS A 109 -11.94 -10.36 8.48
C LYS A 109 -12.72 -9.80 9.67
N ASN A 110 -13.58 -10.61 10.29
CA ASN A 110 -14.42 -10.19 11.41
C ASN A 110 -13.70 -10.24 12.76
N HIS A 111 -12.47 -10.77 12.81
CA HIS A 111 -11.66 -10.79 14.02
C HIS A 111 -10.74 -9.58 14.06
N GLU A 112 -10.50 -9.06 15.26
CA GLU A 112 -9.48 -8.05 15.47
C GLU A 112 -8.10 -8.63 15.15
N MET A 113 -7.25 -7.83 14.50
CA MET A 113 -5.94 -8.25 14.04
C MET A 113 -4.99 -7.07 13.92
N THR A 114 -3.69 -7.36 13.96
CA THR A 114 -2.66 -6.37 13.67
C THR A 114 -2.76 -5.90 12.22
N LEU A 115 -2.23 -4.72 11.93
CA LEU A 115 -2.21 -4.17 10.57
C LEU A 115 -1.57 -5.14 9.57
N ASP A 116 -0.42 -5.72 9.92
CA ASP A 116 0.30 -6.64 9.03
C ASP A 116 -0.51 -7.90 8.71
N LEU A 117 -1.24 -8.44 9.70
CA LEU A 117 -2.12 -9.58 9.49
C LEU A 117 -3.34 -9.20 8.64
N LYS A 118 -3.87 -7.97 8.81
CA LYS A 118 -4.92 -7.41 7.96
C LYS A 118 -4.45 -7.25 6.52
N MET A 119 -3.23 -6.75 6.30
CA MET A 119 -2.65 -6.60 4.96
C MET A 119 -2.48 -7.96 4.30
N TRP A 120 -1.88 -8.91 5.02
CA TRP A 120 -1.72 -10.30 4.58
C TRP A 120 -3.04 -10.96 4.16
N LEU A 121 -4.12 -10.67 4.90
CA LEU A 121 -5.44 -11.21 4.64
C LEU A 121 -6.05 -10.61 3.39
N LEU A 122 -5.99 -9.28 3.26
CA LEU A 122 -6.50 -8.55 2.10
C LEU A 122 -5.78 -8.95 0.81
N ASP A 123 -4.45 -9.13 0.84
CA ASP A 123 -3.69 -9.55 -0.34
C ASP A 123 -4.13 -10.93 -0.84
N ARG A 124 -4.35 -11.87 0.08
CA ARG A 124 -4.80 -13.22 -0.29
C ARG A 124 -6.19 -13.23 -0.87
N ILE A 125 -7.10 -12.48 -0.26
CA ILE A 125 -8.47 -12.37 -0.76
C ILE A 125 -8.49 -11.66 -2.12
N ASN A 126 -7.59 -10.70 -2.36
CA ASN A 126 -7.51 -10.01 -3.65
C ASN A 126 -6.92 -10.89 -4.76
N ILE A 127 -6.06 -11.84 -4.42
CA ILE A 127 -5.43 -12.79 -5.35
C ILE A 127 -6.38 -13.93 -5.77
N LEU A 128 -7.20 -14.44 -4.83
CA LEU A 128 -8.17 -15.52 -5.10
C LEU A 128 -9.41 -15.02 -5.83
#